data_AF-A0A914RTS3-F1
#
_entry.id   AF-A0A914RTS3-F1
#
_cell.length_a   1.000
_cell.length_b   1.000
_cell.length_c   1.000
_cell.angle_alpha   90.00
_cell.angle_beta   90.00
_cell.angle_gamma   90.00
#
_symmetry.space_group_name_H-M   'P 1'
#
loop_
_entity.id
_entity.type
_entity.pdbx_description
1 polymer ?
#
loop_
_entity_poly.entity_id
_entity_poly.type
_entity_poly.pdbx_seq_one_letter_code
_entity_poly.pdbx_strand_id
1 'polypeptide(L)' 'MSILNRSLTTMATVAARGLSTSVSASVPIKNVAVIGSGLMGSGIAQVTAQAQMNVTLVDRTDAILEKARAEIDKSVRR' A
#
# COMPACT_ATOMS: atom_id res chain seq x y z
N MET A 1 52.66 -5.44 20.03
CA MET A 1 53.05 -4.03 19.89
C MET A 1 51.82 -3.23 19.54
N SER A 2 51.26 -2.64 20.58
CA SER A 2 50.37 -1.49 20.72
C SER A 2 50.10 -0.57 19.51
N ILE A 3 48.88 0.01 19.57
CA ILE A 3 48.49 1.42 19.33
C ILE A 3 48.54 1.91 17.87
N LEU A 4 47.49 2.52 17.31
CA LEU A 4 47.00 3.85 17.71
C LEU A 4 45.69 4.13 16.93
N ASN A 5 44.52 4.02 17.53
CA ASN A 5 43.74 5.11 18.15
C ASN A 5 43.48 6.34 17.25
N ARG A 6 42.21 6.54 16.87
CA ARG A 6 41.50 7.84 16.82
C ARG A 6 40.01 7.56 16.53
N SER A 7 39.17 7.46 17.55
CA SER A 7 38.54 8.59 18.25
C SER A 7 37.47 9.26 17.39
N LEU A 8 36.20 9.13 17.77
CA LEU A 8 35.44 10.20 18.44
C LEU A 8 33.93 9.85 18.43
N THR A 9 33.40 9.64 19.64
CA THR A 9 32.30 10.44 20.19
C THR A 9 30.97 10.49 19.41
N THR A 10 29.89 9.97 20.00
CA THR A 10 28.96 10.74 20.88
C THR A 10 27.61 10.04 20.99
N MET A 11 27.08 10.01 22.21
CA MET A 11 25.80 9.46 22.63
C MET A 11 24.60 10.34 22.22
N ALA A 12 23.40 9.72 22.21
CA ALA A 12 22.15 10.20 22.83
C ALA A 12 20.95 9.55 22.08
N THR A 13 20.25 8.59 22.66
CA THR A 13 19.07 8.81 23.52
C THR A 13 17.96 9.55 22.78
N VAL A 14 16.85 8.86 22.49
CA VAL A 14 15.47 9.21 22.93
C VAL A 14 14.45 8.27 22.24
N ALA A 15 13.83 7.42 23.07
CA ALA A 15 12.45 6.92 22.97
C ALA A 15 11.96 6.17 21.71
N ALA A 16 12.23 4.87 21.63
CA ALA A 16 11.28 3.91 21.05
C ALA A 16 10.17 3.60 22.09
N ARG A 17 9.36 4.61 22.46
CA ARG A 17 8.17 4.41 23.30
C ARG A 17 6.97 4.16 22.40
N GLY A 18 6.69 2.88 22.19
CA GLY A 18 5.49 2.39 21.53
C GLY A 18 5.39 0.88 21.62
N LEU A 19 5.76 0.30 22.77
CA LEU A 19 5.58 -1.13 23.03
C LEU A 19 4.09 -1.40 23.26
N SER A 20 3.31 -1.43 22.18
CA SER A 20 2.00 -2.06 22.19
C SER A 20 2.23 -3.56 22.41
N THR A 21 1.76 -4.10 23.53
CA THR A 21 1.91 -5.52 23.87
C THR A 21 0.91 -6.42 23.15
N SER A 22 0.00 -5.85 22.36
CA SER A 22 -0.81 -6.63 21.44
C SER A 22 0.01 -6.90 20.18
N VAL A 23 0.16 -8.18 19.84
CA VAL A 23 0.55 -8.59 18.47
C VAL A 23 -0.40 -7.82 17.54
N SER A 24 0.13 -6.88 16.76
CA SER A 24 -0.66 -6.30 15.67
C SER A 24 -0.86 -7.45 14.70
N ALA A 25 -2.00 -8.13 14.83
CA ALA A 25 -2.39 -9.16 13.90
C ALA A 25 -2.66 -8.46 12.58
N SER A 26 -1.60 -8.29 11.79
CA SER A 26 -1.71 -7.88 10.40
C SER A 26 -2.32 -9.06 9.66
N VAL A 27 -3.64 -9.18 9.74
CA VAL A 27 -4.39 -10.12 8.93
C VAL A 27 -4.16 -9.67 7.49
N PRO A 28 -3.62 -10.53 6.60
CA PRO A 28 -3.41 -10.16 5.22
C PRO A 28 -4.75 -9.77 4.61
N ILE A 29 -4.82 -8.56 4.05
CA ILE A 29 -6.02 -8.06 3.39
C ILE A 29 -6.20 -8.87 2.10
N LYS A 30 -7.30 -9.63 2.03
CA LYS A 30 -7.62 -10.48 0.87
C LYS A 30 -8.59 -9.82 -0.09
N ASN A 31 -9.51 -9.01 0.43
CA ASN A 31 -10.60 -8.40 -0.34
C ASN A 31 -10.61 -6.90 -0.12
N VAL A 32 -10.73 -6.14 -1.21
CA VAL A 32 -10.80 -4.67 -1.20
C VAL A 32 -11.99 -4.24 -2.05
N ALA A 33 -12.84 -3.37 -1.49
CA ALA A 33 -13.92 -2.74 -2.23
C ALA A 33 -13.55 -1.28 -2.53
N VAL A 34 -13.58 -0.89 -3.79
CA VAL A 34 -13.36 0.49 -4.24
C VAL A 34 -14.71 1.08 -4.64
N ILE A 35 -15.14 2.10 -3.90
CA ILE A 35 -16.41 2.80 -4.17
C ILE A 35 -16.08 4.07 -4.95
N GLY A 36 -16.56 4.14 -6.18
CA GLY A 36 -16.24 5.18 -7.15
C GLY A 36 -15.18 4.72 -8.14
N SER A 37 -15.52 4.77 -9.42
CA SER A 37 -14.73 4.26 -10.55
C SER A 37 -14.21 5.36 -11.49
N GLY A 38 -14.08 6.59 -10.96
CA GLY A 38 -13.38 7.69 -11.65
C GLY A 38 -11.86 7.46 -11.74
N LEU A 39 -11.12 8.49 -12.17
CA LEU A 39 -9.66 8.40 -12.42
C LEU A 39 -8.85 7.82 -11.25
N MET A 40 -9.13 8.26 -10.02
CA MET A 40 -8.45 7.74 -8.83
C MET A 40 -8.90 6.32 -8.49
N GLY A 41 -10.19 6.02 -8.68
CA GLY A 41 -10.77 4.72 -8.36
C GLY A 41 -10.26 3.60 -9.28
N SER A 42 -10.18 3.88 -10.59
CA SER A 42 -9.61 2.94 -11.56
C SER A 42 -8.12 2.66 -11.27
N GLY A 43 -7.35 3.69 -10.94
CA GLY A 43 -5.93 3.54 -10.55
C GLY A 43 -5.73 2.75 -9.26
N ILE A 44 -6.52 3.03 -8.21
CA ILE A 44 -6.47 2.26 -6.96
C ILE A 44 -6.85 0.81 -7.21
N ALA A 45 -7.94 0.57 -7.96
CA ALA A 45 -8.39 -0.79 -8.29
C ALA A 45 -7.31 -1.56 -9.06
N GLN A 46 -6.64 -0.91 -10.00
CA GLN A 46 -5.53 -1.50 -10.76
C GLN A 46 -4.37 -1.90 -9.84
N VAL A 47 -3.83 -0.97 -9.04
CA VAL A 47 -2.67 -1.26 -8.18
C VAL A 47 -3.02 -2.34 -7.16
N THR A 48 -4.25 -2.31 -6.63
CA THR A 48 -4.72 -3.30 -5.67
C THR A 48 -4.88 -4.68 -6.31
N ALA A 49 -5.38 -4.75 -7.55
CA ALA A 49 -5.47 -6.00 -8.32
C ALA A 49 -4.09 -6.55 -8.69
N GLN A 50 -3.14 -5.68 -9.04
CA GLN A 50 -1.74 -6.06 -9.30
C GLN A 50 -1.04 -6.60 -8.05
N ALA A 51 -1.41 -6.11 -6.87
CA ALA A 51 -0.96 -6.64 -5.58
C ALA A 51 -1.64 -7.97 -5.18
N GLN A 52 -2.30 -8.66 -6.11
CA GLN A 52 -2.94 -9.97 -5.95
C GLN A 52 -4.04 -10.02 -4.87
N MET A 53 -4.68 -8.87 -4.61
CA MET A 53 -5.86 -8.80 -3.76
C MET A 53 -7.12 -8.90 -4.62
N ASN A 54 -8.19 -9.45 -4.04
CA ASN A 54 -9.49 -9.54 -4.71
C ASN A 54 -10.20 -8.17 -4.64
N VAL A 55 -10.41 -7.52 -5.78
CA VAL A 55 -10.95 -6.16 -5.84
C VAL A 55 -12.38 -6.16 -6.39
N THR A 56 -13.29 -5.51 -5.66
CA THR A 56 -14.66 -5.23 -6.15
C THR A 56 -14.80 -3.73 -6.39
N LEU A 57 -15.12 -3.34 -7.62
CA LEU A 57 -15.34 -1.95 -8.01
C LEU A 57 -16.86 -1.68 -8.05
N VAL A 58 -17.30 -0.61 -7.38
CA VAL A 58 -18.72 -0.24 -7.26
C VAL A 58 -18.92 1.21 -7.70
N ASP A 59 -19.90 1.44 -8.57
CA ASP A 59 -20.33 2.78 -8.97
C ASP A 59 -21.85 2.79 -9.24
N ARG A 60 -22.41 3.96 -9.54
CA ARG A 60 -23.86 4.18 -9.68
C ARG A 60 -24.44 3.58 -10.96
N THR A 61 -23.67 3.51 -12.04
CA THR A 61 -24.15 3.04 -13.33
C THR A 61 -23.11 2.15 -14.02
N ASP A 62 -23.60 1.18 -14.79
CA ASP A 62 -22.74 0.24 -15.51
C ASP A 62 -21.85 0.94 -16.55
N ALA A 63 -22.31 2.03 -17.16
CA ALA A 63 -21.54 2.79 -18.13
C ALA A 63 -20.23 3.35 -17.56
N ILE A 64 -20.23 3.76 -16.28
CA ILE A 64 -19.02 4.28 -15.62
C ILE A 64 -18.08 3.12 -15.29
N LEU A 65 -18.63 1.97 -14.85
CA LEU A 65 -17.86 0.76 -14.58
C LEU A 65 -17.17 0.23 -15.85
N GLU A 66 -17.86 0.20 -16.99
CA GLU A 66 -17.28 -0.23 -18.27
C GLU A 66 -16.15 0.70 -18.72
N LYS A 67 -16.31 2.02 -18.53
CA LYS A 67 -15.22 2.97 -18.80
C LYS A 67 -14.00 2.69 -17.91
N ALA A 68 -14.22 2.47 -16.62
CA ALA A 68 -13.14 2.17 -15.68
C ALA A 68 -12.44 0.86 -16.01
N ARG A 69 -13.20 -0.19 -16.40
CA ARG A 69 -12.65 -1.47 -16.88
C ARG A 69 -11.77 -1.27 -18.11
N ALA A 70 -12.23 -0.50 -19.10
CA ALA A 70 -11.45 -0.20 -20.30
C ALA A 70 -10.15 0.57 -19.99
N GLU A 71 -10.19 1.52 -19.05
CA GLU A 71 -9.00 2.26 -18.59
C GLU A 71 -7.99 1.34 -17.87
N ILE A 72 -8.47 0.44 -17.01
CA ILE A 72 -7.63 -0.54 -16.32
C ILE A 72 -7.00 -1.50 -17.33
N ASP A 73 -7.80 -2.06 -18.25
CA ASP A 73 -7.32 -2.98 -19.29
C ASP A 73 -6.25 -2.35 -20.18
N LYS A 74 -6.45 -1.09 -20.57
CA LYS A 74 -5.46 -0.34 -21.35
C LYS A 74 -4.15 -0.16 -20.59
N SER A 75 -4.23 0.07 -19.28
CA SER A 75 -3.06 0.32 -18.42
C SER A 75 -2.29 -0.96 -18.10
N VAL A 76 -2.97 -2.11 -18.01
CA VAL A 76 -2.33 -3.42 -17.79
C VAL A 76 -1.68 -3.97 -19.06
N ARG A 77 -2.19 -3.62 -20.25
CA ARG A 77 -1.61 -4.02 -21.55
C ARG A 77 -0.36 -3.24 -21.93
N ARG A 78 -0.06 -2.15 -21.22
CA ARG A 78 1.10 -1.28 -21.48
C ARG A 78 2.30 -1.74 -20.68
#